data_AF-A0A7C4I0T2-F1
#
_entry.id   AF-A0A7C4I0T2-F1
#
_cell.length_a   1.000
_cell.length_b   1.000
_cell.length_c   1.000
_cell.angle_alpha   90.00
_cell.angle_beta   90.00
_cell.angle_gamma   90.00
#
_symmetry.space_group_name_H-M   'P 1'
#
loop_
_entity.id
_entity.type
_entity.pdbx_description
1 polymer ?
#
loop_
_entity_poly.entity_id
_entity_poly.type
_entity_poly.pdbx_seq_one_letter_code
_entity_poly.pdbx_strand_id
1 'polypeptide(L)' 'MVLESQHKGYVGISGLVIDETMNMLYVLHNGSVKALPKRVCTFIFELPDGTQVKVEGSILVGRPEDRVKRPLKRRW' A
#
# COMPACT_ATOMS: atom_id res chain seq x y z
N MET A 1 -6.97 -0.64 2.64
CA MET A 1 -7.50 -1.85 1.96
C MET A 1 -6.92 -1.96 0.56
N VAL A 2 -6.95 -3.15 -0.07
CA VAL A 2 -6.63 -3.33 -1.49
C VAL A 2 -7.88 -3.08 -2.34
N LEU A 3 -7.84 -2.04 -3.16
CA LEU A 3 -8.93 -1.69 -4.08
C LEU A 3 -8.86 -2.52 -5.37
N GLU A 4 -7.68 -2.60 -5.97
CA GLU A 4 -7.44 -3.28 -7.25
C GLU A 4 -6.16 -4.08 -7.14
N SER A 5 -6.12 -5.27 -7.73
CA SER A 5 -4.89 -6.04 -7.89
C SER A 5 -4.96 -6.88 -9.16
N GLN A 6 -3.81 -7.15 -9.78
CA GLN A 6 -3.73 -8.13 -10.87
C GLN A 6 -4.15 -9.53 -10.40
N HIS A 7 -3.97 -9.84 -9.12
CA HIS A 7 -4.40 -11.09 -8.54
C HIS A 7 -5.70 -10.89 -7.74
N LYS A 8 -6.81 -11.44 -8.24
CA LYS A 8 -8.16 -11.26 -7.67
C LYS A 8 -8.25 -11.64 -6.18
N GLY A 9 -7.44 -12.60 -5.72
CA GLY A 9 -7.42 -13.03 -4.31
C GLY A 9 -6.87 -11.99 -3.32
N TYR A 10 -6.28 -10.89 -3.80
CA TYR A 10 -5.82 -9.80 -2.92
C TYR A 10 -6.84 -8.66 -2.79
N VAL A 11 -7.81 -8.58 -3.70
CA VAL A 11 -8.82 -7.52 -3.68
C VAL A 11 -9.69 -7.65 -2.43
N GLY A 12 -9.95 -6.55 -1.76
CA GLY A 12 -10.75 -6.52 -0.53
C GLY A 12 -9.98 -6.86 0.75
N ILE A 13 -8.70 -7.22 0.68
CA ILE A 13 -7.88 -7.37 1.89
C ILE A 13 -7.76 -5.99 2.58
N SER A 14 -8.25 -5.92 3.80
CA SER A 14 -8.26 -4.72 4.64
C SER A 14 -7.63 -5.03 6.00
N GLY A 15 -7.02 -4.04 6.65
CA GLY A 15 -6.39 -4.26 7.93
C GLY A 15 -5.29 -3.26 8.21
N LEU A 16 -4.62 -3.47 9.35
CA LEU A 16 -3.52 -2.64 9.80
C LEU A 16 -2.23 -3.04 9.08
N VAL A 17 -1.50 -2.05 8.55
CA VAL A 17 -0.17 -2.28 8.00
C VAL A 17 0.79 -2.46 9.17
N ILE A 18 1.44 -3.62 9.25
CA ILE A 18 2.36 -3.95 10.35
C ILE A 18 3.82 -3.83 9.94
N ASP A 19 4.13 -4.00 8.65
CA ASP A 19 5.50 -3.93 8.15
C ASP A 19 5.53 -3.56 6.65
N GLU A 20 6.63 -2.95 6.22
CA GLU A 20 6.87 -2.52 4.84
C GLU A 20 8.32 -2.83 4.44
N THR A 21 8.49 -3.62 3.38
CA THR A 21 9.80 -3.85 2.75
C THR A 21 9.87 -3.12 1.41
N MET A 22 11.00 -3.26 0.69
CA MET A 22 11.20 -2.61 -0.61
C MET A 22 10.05 -2.88 -1.61
N ASN A 23 9.53 -4.12 -1.64
CA ASN A 23 8.56 -4.57 -2.63
C ASN A 23 7.24 -5.09 -2.04
N MET A 24 7.22 -5.43 -0.75
CA MET A 24 6.06 -6.02 -0.07
C MET A 24 5.53 -5.08 1.00
N LEU A 25 4.22 -5.18 1.25
CA LEU A 25 3.52 -4.53 2.34
C LEU A 25 2.77 -5.61 3.12
N TYR A 26 2.99 -5.68 4.44
CA TYR A 26 2.42 -6.70 5.30
C TYR A 26 1.23 -6.12 6.05
N VAL A 27 0.07 -6.76 5.90
CA VAL A 27 -1.20 -6.33 6.50
C VAL A 27 -1.73 -7.41 7.43
N LEU A 28 -2.11 -7.02 8.65
CA LEU A 28 -2.86 -7.88 9.55
C LEU A 28 -4.33 -7.88 9.15
N HIS A 29 -4.78 -8.98 8.55
CA HIS A 29 -6.16 -9.20 8.11
C HIS A 29 -6.74 -10.41 8.83
N ASN A 30 -7.82 -10.23 9.59
CA ASN A 30 -8.52 -11.28 10.33
C ASN A 30 -7.58 -12.16 11.18
N GLY A 31 -6.65 -11.53 11.91
CA GLY A 31 -5.68 -12.22 12.78
C GLY A 31 -4.54 -12.92 12.03
N SER A 32 -4.48 -12.84 10.70
CA SER A 32 -3.40 -13.41 9.88
C SER A 32 -2.64 -12.32 9.15
N VAL A 33 -1.32 -12.46 9.07
CA VAL A 33 -0.48 -11.56 8.26
C VAL A 33 -0.58 -11.94 6.79
N LYS A 34 -0.89 -10.96 5.94
CA LYS A 34 -0.92 -11.09 4.49
C LYS A 34 0.19 -10.25 3.89
N ALA A 35 1.06 -10.89 3.11
CA ALA A 35 2.08 -10.20 2.32
C ALA A 35 1.48 -9.76 0.99
N LEU A 36 1.50 -8.46 0.72
CA LEU A 36 0.93 -7.86 -0.48
C LEU A 36 2.04 -7.25 -1.34
N PRO A 37 2.21 -7.69 -2.59
CA PRO A 37 3.18 -7.11 -3.50
C PRO A 37 2.72 -5.70 -3.93
N LYS A 38 3.55 -4.69 -3.65
CA LYS A 38 3.22 -3.29 -3.93
C LYS A 38 2.97 -3.04 -5.42
N ARG A 39 3.84 -3.56 -6.30
CA ARG A 39 3.82 -3.24 -7.74
C ARG A 39 2.50 -3.55 -8.46
N VAL A 40 1.75 -4.52 -7.96
CA VAL A 40 0.56 -5.07 -8.62
C VAL A 40 -0.73 -4.80 -7.86
N CYS A 41 -0.68 -3.98 -6.80
CA CYS A 41 -1.81 -3.66 -5.94
C CYS A 41 -2.02 -2.14 -5.85
N THR A 42 -3.28 -1.73 -5.84
CA THR A 42 -3.69 -0.36 -5.54
C THR A 42 -4.32 -0.34 -4.16
N PHE A 43 -3.81 0.50 -3.28
CA PHE A 43 -4.20 0.57 -1.88
C PHE A 43 -5.06 1.81 -1.63
N ILE A 44 -6.01 1.70 -0.71
CA ILE A 44 -6.66 2.84 -0.07
C ILE A 44 -6.14 2.92 1.36
N PHE A 45 -5.56 4.06 1.71
CA PHE A 45 -5.16 4.40 3.06
C PHE A 45 -6.17 5.39 3.65
N GLU A 46 -6.57 5.16 4.88
CA GLU A 46 -7.36 6.11 5.65
C GLU A 46 -6.41 6.93 6.51
N LEU A 47 -6.47 8.24 6.35
CA LEU A 47 -5.70 9.18 7.16
C LEU A 47 -6.43 9.46 8.49
N PRO A 48 -5.74 9.97 9.53
CA PRO A 48 -6.34 10.22 10.84
C PRO A 48 -7.52 11.22 10.84
N ASP A 49 -7.63 12.02 9.79
CA ASP A 49 -8.73 12.97 9.54
C ASP A 49 -9.96 12.31 8.88
N GLY A 50 -9.91 11.01 8.59
CA GLY A 50 -10.95 10.25 7.89
C GLY A 50 -10.84 10.34 6.36
N THR A 51 -9.83 11.05 5.83
CA THR A 51 -9.64 11.17 4.39
C THR A 51 -9.13 9.85 3.82
N GLN A 52 -9.81 9.34 2.79
CA GLN A 52 -9.37 8.14 2.07
C GLN A 52 -8.52 8.51 0.85
N VAL A 53 -7.30 7.99 0.81
CA VAL A 53 -6.35 8.24 -0.27
C VAL A 53 -6.10 6.98 -1.07
N LYS A 54 -6.40 7.02 -2.38
CA LYS A 54 -6.06 5.97 -3.34
C LYS A 54 -4.59 6.12 -3.75
N VAL A 55 -3.82 5.05 -3.57
CA VAL A 55 -2.38 5.02 -3.84
C VAL A 55 -2.02 3.78 -4.64
N GLU A 56 -1.44 3.98 -5.83
CA GLU A 56 -0.88 2.86 -6.60
C GLU A 56 0.35 2.30 -5.89
N GLY A 57 0.40 0.99 -5.65
CA GLY A 57 1.57 0.41 -5.00
C GLY A 57 2.83 0.45 -5.87
N SER A 58 2.71 0.65 -7.18
CA SER A 58 3.83 0.92 -8.11
C SER A 58 4.69 2.11 -7.65
N ILE A 59 4.07 3.18 -7.13
CA ILE A 59 4.78 4.38 -6.62
C ILE A 59 5.36 4.15 -5.22
N LEU A 60 4.89 3.13 -4.50
CA LEU A 60 5.39 2.72 -3.19
C LEU A 60 6.61 1.81 -3.27
N VAL A 61 7.01 1.38 -4.47
CA VAL A 61 8.19 0.52 -4.69
C VAL A 61 9.46 1.31 -4.40
N GLY A 62 10.27 0.77 -3.49
CA GLY A 62 11.47 1.43 -2.95
C GLY A 62 11.50 1.32 -1.42
N ARG A 63 12.68 1.50 -0.82
CA ARG A 63 12.80 1.50 0.63
C ARG A 63 12.12 2.74 1.23
N PRO A 64 11.51 2.66 2.41
CA PRO A 64 10.90 3.80 3.08
C PRO A 64 11.84 5.01 3.16
N GLU A 65 13.12 4.78 3.52
CA GLU A 65 14.14 5.83 3.61
C GLU A 65 14.45 6.53 2.27
N ASP A 66 14.36 5.81 1.15
CA ASP A 66 14.61 6.35 -0.19
C ASP A 66 13.41 7.16 -0.69
N ARG A 67 12.20 6.86 -0.20
CA ARG A 67 10.97 7.55 -0.62
C ARG A 67 10.83 8.92 0.00
N VAL A 68 11.23 9.12 1.25
CA VAL A 68 11.18 10.44 1.91
C VAL A 68 12.05 11.48 1.18
N LYS A 69 13.11 11.03 0.50
CA LYS A 69 14.04 11.89 -0.26
C LYS A 69 13.57 12.23 -1.67
N ARG A 70 12.51 11.58 -2.18
CA ARG A 70 12.02 11.87 -3.54
C ARG A 70 11.26 13.20 -3.53
N PRO A 71 11.67 14.20 -4.33
CA PRO A 71 10.85 15.40 -4.49
C PRO A 71 9.50 14.97 -5.06
N LEU A 72 8.40 15.33 -4.37
CA LEU A 72 7.04 15.13 -4.88
C LEU A 72 6.94 15.79 -6.25
N LYS A 73 6.97 15.00 -7.31
CA LYS A 73 6.68 15.48 -8.66
C LYS A 73 5.22 15.89 -8.66
N ARG A 74 4.95 17.18 -8.47
CA ARG A 74 3.61 17.77 -8.62
C ARG A 74 3.19 17.50 -10.07
N ARG A 75 2.22 16.60 -10.23
CA ARG A 75 1.54 16.39 -11.49
C ARG A 75 0.35 17.35 -11.47
N TRP A 76 0.57 18.51 -12.07
CA TRP A 76 -0.46 19.49 -12.39
C TRP A 76 -1.42 18.92 -13.44
#